data_AF-A0A2R5G3L1-F1
#
_entry.id   AF-A0A2R5G3L1-F1
#
_cell.length_a   1.000
_cell.length_b   1.000
_cell.length_c   1.000
_cell.angle_alpha   90.00
_cell.angle_beta   90.00
_cell.angle_gamma   90.00
#
_symmetry.space_group_name_H-M   'P 1'
#
loop_
_entity.id
_entity.type
_entity.pdbx_description
1 polymer ?
#
loop_
_entity_poly.entity_id
_entity_poly.type
_entity_poly.pdbx_seq_one_letter_code
_entity_poly.pdbx_strand_id
1 'polypeptide(L)'
;MQIKKAHVELFQTLGRTPTIIEIAEAVDASPKQVAECLNAFRPLVSLELGIGEEQENQLQEILPDERISAQEYVALECLRSDLQDLLATLKPNQRQVLMLQFGLSGEDKLTAKQVAQKLNLSHSKVRSAHGQGIKALRREQDKIKDYLAS
;
A
#
# COMPACT_ATOMS: atom_id res chain seq x y z
N MET A 1 -28.10 17.25 4.87
CA MET A 1 -29.42 16.67 4.52
C MET A 1 -30.10 17.33 3.32
N GLN A 2 -29.59 18.46 2.81
CA GLN A 2 -30.16 19.26 1.70
C GLN A 2 -29.78 18.72 0.31
N ILE A 3 -28.55 18.24 0.15
CA ILE A 3 -28.02 17.64 -1.09
C ILE A 3 -28.81 16.39 -1.53
N LYS A 4 -29.23 15.53 -0.59
CA LYS A 4 -30.06 14.34 -0.89
C LYS A 4 -31.45 14.72 -1.39
N LYS A 5 -32.07 15.75 -0.81
CA LYS A 5 -33.40 16.22 -1.23
C LYS A 5 -33.34 16.83 -2.64
N ALA A 6 -32.34 17.69 -2.89
CA ALA A 6 -32.11 18.26 -4.21
C ALA A 6 -31.82 17.19 -5.27
N HIS A 7 -31.06 16.14 -4.94
CA HIS A 7 -30.84 15.02 -5.86
C HIS A 7 -32.15 14.31 -6.25
N VAL A 8 -33.05 14.05 -5.29
CA VAL A 8 -34.33 13.38 -5.54
C VAL A 8 -35.30 14.29 -6.32
N GLU A 9 -35.38 15.57 -5.97
CA GLU A 9 -36.24 16.55 -6.66
C GLU A 9 -35.77 16.77 -8.12
N LEU A 10 -34.47 16.91 -8.34
CA LEU A 10 -33.89 17.04 -9.68
C LEU A 10 -34.06 15.75 -10.49
N PHE A 11 -33.94 14.57 -9.87
CA PHE A 11 -34.20 13.30 -10.54
C PHE A 11 -35.64 13.19 -11.03
N GLN A 12 -36.61 13.59 -10.18
CA GLN A 12 -38.03 13.59 -10.54
C GLN A 12 -38.36 14.63 -11.62
N THR A 13 -37.70 15.79 -11.59
CA THR A 13 -37.94 16.88 -12.53
C THR A 13 -37.28 16.63 -13.89
N LEU A 14 -36.07 16.09 -13.90
CA LEU A 14 -35.28 15.88 -15.12
C LEU A 14 -35.55 14.51 -15.78
N GLY A 15 -36.17 13.57 -15.06
CA GLY A 15 -36.39 12.21 -15.53
C GLY A 15 -35.09 11.42 -15.77
N ARG A 16 -33.95 11.94 -15.31
CA ARG A 16 -32.60 11.34 -15.41
C ARG A 16 -31.79 11.63 -14.16
N THR A 17 -30.71 10.90 -13.95
CA THR A 17 -29.76 11.17 -12.86
C THR A 17 -29.15 12.57 -13.01
N PRO A 18 -29.32 13.47 -12.03
CA PRO A 18 -28.74 14.81 -12.07
C PRO A 18 -27.23 14.76 -11.84
N THR A 19 -26.50 15.64 -12.53
CA THR A 19 -25.05 15.75 -12.42
C THR A 19 -24.63 16.45 -11.13
N ILE A 20 -23.36 16.27 -10.71
CA ILE A 20 -22.80 16.90 -9.51
C ILE A 20 -22.91 18.44 -9.60
N ILE A 21 -22.76 19.01 -10.79
CA ILE A 21 -22.83 20.45 -11.04
C ILE A 21 -24.27 20.96 -10.86
N GLU A 22 -25.26 20.27 -11.44
CA GLU A 22 -26.68 20.63 -11.31
C GLU A 22 -27.15 20.58 -9.84
N ILE A 23 -26.66 19.62 -9.06
CA ILE A 23 -26.97 19.51 -7.62
C ILE A 23 -26.24 20.60 -6.82
N ALA A 24 -25.01 20.94 -7.20
CA ALA A 24 -24.23 22.01 -6.57
C ALA A 24 -24.88 23.38 -6.77
N GLU A 25 -25.36 23.66 -7.99
CA GLU A 25 -26.12 24.88 -8.31
C GLU A 25 -27.45 24.95 -7.56
N ALA A 26 -28.18 23.83 -7.44
CA ALA A 26 -29.46 23.79 -6.74
C ALA A 26 -29.35 23.98 -5.21
N VAL A 27 -28.20 23.69 -4.62
CA VAL A 27 -27.97 23.72 -3.16
C VAL A 27 -27.02 24.85 -2.74
N ASP A 28 -26.56 25.66 -3.69
CA ASP A 28 -25.55 26.72 -3.48
C ASP A 28 -24.30 26.21 -2.73
N ALA A 29 -23.83 25.04 -3.15
CA ALA A 29 -22.68 24.35 -2.57
C ALA A 29 -21.59 24.14 -3.63
N SER A 30 -20.34 23.98 -3.21
CA SER A 30 -19.28 23.66 -4.18
C SER A 30 -19.44 22.24 -4.73
N PRO A 31 -19.12 21.99 -6.03
CA PRO A 31 -19.14 20.64 -6.60
C PRO A 31 -18.30 19.63 -5.81
N LYS A 32 -17.21 20.08 -5.19
CA LYS A 32 -16.36 19.26 -4.32
C LYS A 32 -17.10 18.80 -3.06
N GLN A 33 -17.79 19.71 -2.37
CA GLN A 33 -18.61 19.37 -1.20
C GLN A 33 -19.76 18.42 -1.58
N VAL A 34 -20.38 18.61 -2.74
CA VAL A 34 -21.42 17.69 -3.24
C VAL A 34 -20.84 16.30 -3.53
N ALA A 35 -19.66 16.23 -4.16
CA ALA A 35 -19.00 14.95 -4.44
C ALA A 35 -18.58 14.19 -3.18
N GLU A 36 -18.01 14.89 -2.19
CA GLU A 36 -17.65 14.31 -0.88
C GLU A 36 -18.90 13.83 -0.14
N CYS A 37 -19.96 14.62 -0.17
CA CYS A 37 -21.23 14.28 0.47
C CYS A 37 -21.88 13.05 -0.19
N LEU A 38 -21.98 13.01 -1.52
CA LEU A 38 -22.52 11.87 -2.26
C LEU A 38 -21.70 10.60 -2.07
N ASN A 39 -20.36 10.70 -1.98
CA ASN A 39 -19.51 9.55 -1.66
C ASN A 39 -19.69 9.06 -0.22
N ALA A 40 -19.81 9.97 0.75
CA ALA A 40 -20.09 9.62 2.15
C ALA A 40 -21.48 8.98 2.33
N PHE A 41 -22.41 9.26 1.41
CA PHE A 41 -23.76 8.70 1.38
C PHE A 41 -23.92 7.46 0.51
N ARG A 42 -22.83 6.87 -0.01
CA ARG A 42 -22.96 5.55 -0.68
C ARG A 42 -23.62 4.58 0.30
N PRO A 43 -24.79 4.01 -0.06
CA PRO A 43 -25.47 3.07 0.83
C PRO A 43 -24.54 1.89 1.10
N LEU A 44 -24.41 1.53 2.38
CA LEU A 44 -23.80 0.25 2.76
C LEU A 44 -24.65 -0.85 2.12
N VAL A 45 -24.06 -1.61 1.20
CA VAL A 45 -24.71 -2.77 0.59
C VAL A 45 -24.52 -3.98 1.47
N SER A 46 -25.58 -4.80 1.61
CA SER A 46 -25.45 -6.06 2.34
C SER A 46 -24.50 -6.98 1.59
N LEU A 47 -23.60 -7.61 2.32
CA LEU A 47 -22.72 -8.67 1.84
C LEU A 47 -23.48 -9.95 1.46
N GLU A 48 -24.69 -10.13 2.00
CA GLU A 48 -25.59 -11.24 1.70
C GLU A 48 -26.47 -11.00 0.45
N LEU A 49 -26.32 -9.87 -0.22
CA LEU A 49 -27.07 -9.55 -1.42
C LEU A 49 -26.77 -10.57 -2.52
N GLY A 50 -27.80 -11.26 -3.01
CA GLY A 50 -27.69 -12.16 -4.16
C GLY A 50 -27.35 -11.37 -5.44
N ILE A 51 -26.39 -11.89 -6.21
CA ILE A 51 -25.87 -11.33 -7.45
C ILE A 51 -26.09 -12.33 -8.58
N GLY A 52 -26.50 -11.83 -9.76
CA GLY A 52 -26.81 -12.65 -10.94
C GLY A 52 -28.32 -12.84 -11.16
N GLU A 53 -28.69 -13.41 -12.31
CA GLU A 53 -30.11 -13.60 -12.70
C GLU A 53 -30.85 -14.58 -11.77
N GLU A 54 -30.16 -15.61 -11.29
CA GLU A 54 -30.71 -16.65 -10.41
C GLU A 54 -30.42 -16.39 -8.92
N GLN A 55 -29.76 -15.27 -8.59
CA GLN A 55 -29.33 -14.89 -7.23
C GLN A 55 -28.54 -15.97 -6.47
N GLU A 56 -27.84 -16.84 -7.20
CA GLU A 56 -27.12 -17.99 -6.62
C GLU A 56 -25.87 -17.58 -5.84
N ASN A 57 -25.23 -16.45 -6.19
CA ASN A 57 -23.99 -16.02 -5.57
C ASN A 57 -24.23 -14.81 -4.66
N GLN A 58 -23.71 -14.84 -3.45
CA GLN A 58 -23.74 -13.66 -2.58
C GLN A 58 -22.61 -12.69 -2.90
N LEU A 59 -22.82 -11.38 -2.69
CA LEU A 59 -21.80 -10.36 -2.89
C LEU A 59 -20.50 -10.70 -2.15
N GLN A 60 -20.59 -11.25 -0.93
CA GLN A 60 -19.42 -11.67 -0.14
C GLN A 60 -18.57 -12.79 -0.77
N GLU A 61 -19.16 -13.64 -1.60
CA GLU A 61 -18.47 -14.76 -2.23
C GLU A 61 -17.69 -14.33 -3.49
N ILE A 62 -18.03 -13.17 -4.03
CA ILE A 62 -17.43 -12.61 -5.25
C ILE A 62 -16.31 -11.61 -4.91
N LEU A 63 -16.34 -11.03 -3.71
CA LEU A 63 -15.32 -10.08 -3.28
C LEU A 63 -13.98 -10.81 -3.10
N PRO A 64 -12.93 -10.43 -3.85
CA PRO A 64 -11.61 -11.00 -3.65
C PRO A 64 -11.10 -10.61 -2.25
N ASP A 65 -10.51 -11.58 -1.55
CA ASP A 65 -9.80 -11.30 -0.31
C ASP A 65 -8.53 -10.50 -0.64
N GLU A 66 -8.39 -9.31 -0.07
CA GLU A 66 -7.18 -8.48 -0.23
C GLU A 66 -6.02 -8.97 0.66
N ARG A 67 -6.24 -10.00 1.48
CA ARG A 67 -5.20 -10.60 2.30
C ARG A 67 -4.26 -11.44 1.46
N ILE A 68 -2.97 -11.36 1.78
CA ILE A 68 -1.98 -12.30 1.28
C ILE A 68 -2.38 -13.73 1.66
N SER A 69 -2.20 -14.65 0.73
CA SER A 69 -2.40 -16.07 0.96
C SER A 69 -1.41 -16.60 2.01
N ALA A 70 -1.76 -17.72 2.65
CA ALA A 70 -0.85 -18.38 3.59
C ALA A 70 0.50 -18.76 2.95
N GLN A 71 0.49 -19.11 1.66
CA GLN A 71 1.70 -19.45 0.90
C GLN A 71 2.59 -18.21 0.70
N GLU A 72 2.00 -17.08 0.30
CA GLU A 72 2.74 -15.80 0.17
C GLU A 72 3.29 -15.33 1.51
N TYR A 73 2.51 -15.48 2.59
CA TYR A 73 2.98 -15.16 3.93
C TYR A 73 4.20 -15.99 4.33
N VAL A 74 4.15 -17.32 4.12
CA VAL A 74 5.28 -18.21 4.40
C VAL A 74 6.50 -17.84 3.55
N ALA A 75 6.31 -17.56 2.26
CA ALA A 75 7.40 -17.15 1.37
C ALA A 75 8.07 -15.84 1.84
N LEU A 76 7.28 -14.85 2.29
CA LEU A 76 7.79 -13.60 2.85
C LEU A 76 8.59 -13.82 4.15
N GLU A 77 8.10 -14.68 5.05
CA GLU A 77 8.82 -15.01 6.29
C GLU A 77 10.12 -15.78 6.02
N CYS A 78 10.12 -16.74 5.08
CA CYS A 78 11.34 -17.43 4.63
C CYS A 78 12.34 -16.43 4.03
N LEU A 79 11.89 -15.54 3.15
CA LEU A 79 12.73 -14.48 2.58
C LEU A 79 13.34 -13.59 3.67
N ARG A 80 12.55 -13.22 4.67
CA ARG A 80 13.02 -12.40 5.80
C ARG A 80 14.09 -13.13 6.61
N SER A 81 13.91 -14.42 6.88
CA SER A 81 14.90 -15.26 7.57
C SER A 81 16.20 -15.36 6.77
N ASP A 82 16.12 -15.71 5.49
CA ASP A 82 17.30 -15.86 4.64
C ASP A 82 18.06 -14.54 4.46
N LEU A 83 17.35 -13.41 4.36
CA LEU A 83 17.97 -12.09 4.36
C LEU A 83 18.70 -11.78 5.67
N GLN A 84 18.15 -12.18 6.82
CA GLN A 84 18.82 -11.99 8.10
C GLN A 84 20.11 -12.82 8.18
N ASP A 85 20.09 -14.06 7.72
CA ASP A 85 21.28 -14.93 7.67
C ASP A 85 22.35 -14.37 6.72
N LEU A 86 21.93 -13.89 5.55
CA LEU A 86 22.79 -13.27 4.56
C LEU A 86 23.44 -11.98 5.10
N LEU A 87 22.67 -11.13 5.78
CA LEU A 87 23.18 -9.96 6.49
C LEU A 87 24.10 -10.35 7.65
N ALA A 88 23.87 -11.50 8.30
CA ALA A 88 24.71 -12.02 9.38
C ALA A 88 26.13 -12.37 8.90
N THR A 89 26.33 -12.67 7.61
CA THR A 89 27.67 -12.88 7.03
C THR A 89 28.48 -11.59 6.88
N LEU A 90 27.82 -10.42 6.85
CA LEU A 90 28.48 -9.13 6.68
C LEU A 90 29.15 -8.67 7.97
N LYS A 91 30.20 -7.85 7.80
CA LYS A 91 30.84 -7.15 8.92
C LYS A 91 29.82 -6.23 9.61
N PRO A 92 29.90 -6.04 10.94
CA PRO A 92 28.92 -5.25 11.71
C PRO A 92 28.63 -3.87 11.10
N ASN A 93 29.68 -3.14 10.72
CA ASN A 93 29.53 -1.80 10.13
C ASN A 93 28.84 -1.81 8.76
N GLN A 94 29.06 -2.85 7.93
CA GLN A 94 28.41 -2.98 6.63
C GLN A 94 26.93 -3.34 6.81
N ARG A 95 26.66 -4.29 7.70
CA ARG A 95 25.31 -4.71 8.07
C ARG A 95 24.48 -3.53 8.59
N GLN A 96 25.02 -2.79 9.56
CA GLN A 96 24.32 -1.66 10.18
C GLN A 96 24.02 -0.54 9.19
N VAL A 97 24.96 -0.21 8.29
CA VAL A 97 24.71 0.76 7.21
C VAL A 97 23.59 0.30 6.29
N LEU A 98 23.60 -0.97 5.86
CA LEU A 98 22.56 -1.51 4.97
C LEU A 98 21.20 -1.60 5.66
N MET A 99 21.14 -2.06 6.90
CA MET A 99 19.90 -2.14 7.68
C MET A 99 19.21 -0.78 7.80
N LEU A 100 19.99 0.28 8.07
CA LEU A 100 19.48 1.65 8.18
C LEU A 100 19.09 2.25 6.82
N GLN A 101 19.84 2.00 5.76
CA GLN A 101 19.52 2.53 4.43
C GLN A 101 18.28 1.89 3.81
N PHE A 102 18.05 0.61 4.09
CA PHE A 102 16.92 -0.14 3.53
C PHE A 102 15.74 -0.33 4.49
N GLY A 103 15.86 0.13 5.75
CA GLY A 103 14.78 0.01 6.74
C GLY A 103 14.51 -1.41 7.22
N LEU A 104 15.51 -2.31 7.14
CA LEU A 104 15.33 -3.76 7.38
C LEU A 104 15.13 -4.11 8.86
N SER A 105 15.12 -3.11 9.76
CA SER A 105 14.91 -3.27 11.20
C SER A 105 13.56 -2.75 11.67
N GLY A 106 12.65 -2.42 10.74
CA GLY A 106 11.35 -1.81 11.05
C GLY A 106 11.41 -0.29 11.25
N GLU A 107 12.56 0.33 11.00
CA GLU A 107 12.68 1.79 10.88
C GLU A 107 12.49 2.23 9.42
N ASP A 108 12.09 3.48 9.21
CA ASP A 108 12.06 4.07 7.87
C ASP A 108 13.45 4.06 7.20
N LYS A 109 13.45 3.88 5.88
CA LYS A 109 14.67 3.95 5.07
C LYS A 109 15.36 5.31 5.25
N LEU A 110 16.65 5.28 5.55
CA LEU A 110 17.46 6.49 5.73
C LEU A 110 18.34 6.77 4.51
N THR A 111 18.51 8.05 4.19
CA THR A 111 19.49 8.49 3.18
C THR A 111 20.92 8.28 3.69
N ALA A 112 21.91 8.16 2.78
CA ALA A 112 23.32 8.03 3.17
C ALA A 112 23.81 9.17 4.10
N LYS A 113 23.27 10.39 3.92
CA LYS A 113 23.56 11.54 4.77
C LYS A 113 22.99 11.36 6.19
N GLN A 114 21.75 10.89 6.29
CA GLN A 114 21.11 10.61 7.59
C GLN A 114 21.80 9.44 8.31
N VAL A 115 22.21 8.39 7.59
CA VAL A 115 22.98 7.28 8.16
C VAL A 115 24.35 7.75 8.66
N ALA A 116 25.04 8.60 7.90
CA ALA A 116 26.32 9.19 8.32
C ALA A 116 26.18 9.98 9.64
N GLN A 117 25.11 10.76 9.77
CA GLN A 117 24.79 11.49 11.00
C GLN A 117 24.45 10.53 12.15
N LYS A 118 23.57 9.55 11.93
CA LYS A 118 23.13 8.59 12.97
C LYS A 118 24.27 7.72 13.50
N LEU A 119 25.22 7.36 12.65
CA LEU A 119 26.38 6.52 13.01
C LEU A 119 27.62 7.33 13.41
N ASN A 120 27.58 8.67 13.41
CA ASN A 120 28.75 9.54 13.59
C ASN A 120 29.92 9.16 12.67
N LEU A 121 29.60 8.82 11.41
CA LEU A 121 30.58 8.44 10.38
C LEU A 121 30.67 9.49 9.29
N SER A 122 31.81 9.55 8.59
CA SER A 122 31.93 10.36 7.39
C SER A 122 31.11 9.76 6.25
N HIS A 123 30.61 10.61 5.36
CA HIS A 123 29.86 10.17 4.17
C HIS A 123 30.64 9.18 3.31
N SER A 124 31.96 9.37 3.18
CA SER A 124 32.85 8.44 2.47
C SER A 124 32.90 7.06 3.14
N LYS A 125 32.96 7.00 4.48
CA LYS A 125 32.93 5.72 5.21
C LYS A 125 31.61 4.98 5.01
N VAL A 126 30.47 5.68 5.06
CA VAL A 126 29.14 5.09 4.79
C VAL A 126 29.08 4.55 3.36
N ARG A 127 29.51 5.32 2.36
CA ARG A 127 29.53 4.88 0.96
C ARG A 127 30.43 3.65 0.74
N SER A 128 31.58 3.63 1.39
CA SER A 128 32.52 2.49 1.33
C SER A 128 31.91 1.24 1.97
N ALA A 129 31.33 1.36 3.18
CA ALA A 129 30.66 0.27 3.87
C ALA A 129 29.48 -0.28 3.06
N HIS A 130 28.64 0.59 2.49
CA HIS A 130 27.55 0.20 1.61
C HIS A 130 28.05 -0.56 0.38
N GLY A 131 29.04 -0.01 -0.34
CA GLY A 131 29.59 -0.63 -1.55
C GLY A 131 30.23 -2.01 -1.27
N GLN A 132 30.96 -2.13 -0.17
CA GLN A 132 31.54 -3.42 0.25
C GLN A 132 30.47 -4.42 0.67
N GLY A 133 29.44 -3.98 1.39
CA GLY A 133 28.30 -4.80 1.78
C GLY A 133 27.56 -5.35 0.56
N ILE A 134 27.14 -4.49 -0.36
CA ILE A 134 26.48 -4.91 -1.61
C ILE A 134 27.35 -5.87 -2.43
N LYS A 135 28.66 -5.60 -2.51
CA LYS A 135 29.59 -6.50 -3.23
C LYS A 135 29.67 -7.89 -2.59
N ALA A 136 29.63 -7.97 -1.25
CA ALA A 136 29.58 -9.24 -0.53
C ALA A 136 28.24 -9.95 -0.75
N LEU A 137 27.11 -9.24 -0.64
CA LEU A 137 25.80 -9.82 -0.88
C LEU A 137 25.62 -10.35 -2.31
N ARG A 138 26.18 -9.67 -3.31
CA ARG A 138 26.16 -10.13 -4.70
C ARG A 138 26.87 -11.47 -4.92
N ARG A 139 27.83 -11.84 -4.07
CA ARG A 139 28.50 -13.16 -4.16
C ARG A 139 27.61 -14.29 -3.64
N GLU A 140 26.77 -13.97 -2.68
CA GLU A 140 25.81 -14.89 -2.06
C GLU A 140 24.42 -14.80 -2.70
N GLN A 141 24.30 -14.17 -3.88
CA GLN A 141 23.03 -13.92 -4.56
C GLN A 141 22.23 -15.20 -4.84
N ASP A 142 22.91 -16.33 -4.99
CA ASP A 142 22.26 -17.60 -5.34
C ASP A 142 21.31 -18.07 -4.23
N LYS A 143 21.51 -17.63 -2.97
CA LYS A 143 20.62 -17.94 -1.84
C LYS A 143 19.28 -17.22 -1.87
N ILE A 144 19.17 -16.14 -2.64
CA ILE A 144 17.97 -15.29 -2.71
C ILE A 144 17.39 -15.20 -4.12
N LYS A 145 18.02 -15.85 -5.12
CA LYS A 145 17.54 -15.87 -6.50
C LYS A 145 16.19 -16.54 -6.66
N ASP A 146 15.91 -17.56 -5.86
CA ASP A 146 14.66 -18.32 -5.96
C ASP A 146 13.44 -17.45 -5.63
N TYR A 147 13.62 -16.43 -4.78
CA TYR A 147 12.59 -15.43 -4.47
C TYR A 147 12.39 -14.37 -5.56
N LEU A 148 13.32 -14.23 -6.52
CA LEU A 148 13.21 -13.28 -7.64
C LEU A 148 12.52 -13.89 -8.87
N ALA A 149 12.29 -15.21 -8.87
CA ALA A 149 11.70 -15.95 -9.98
C ALA A 149 10.18 -16.12 -9.85
N SER A 150 9.55 -15.49 -8.84
CA SER A 150 8.10 -15.48 -8.60
C SER A 150 7.48 -14.13 -8.95
#